data_AF-A0A1H7QSH2-F1
#
_entry.id   AF-A0A1H7QSH2-F1
#
_cell.length_a   1.000
_cell.length_b   1.000
_cell.length_c   1.000
_cell.angle_alpha   90.00
_cell.angle_beta   90.00
_cell.angle_gamma   90.00
#
_symmetry.space_group_name_H-M   'P 1'
#
loop_
_entity.id
_entity.type
_entity.pdbx_description
1 polymer ?
#
loop_
_entity_poly.entity_id
_entity_poly.type
_entity_poly.pdbx_seq_one_letter_code
_entity_poly.pdbx_strand_id
1 'polypeptide(L)'
;MQLNRPEWHVLEEDLRSFSGTSFRGVDLLAGGVPCPPFSIAGKQLGADDERDLFPEALRLVGEIRPAAVMLENVRGLAAERFADYRASVLGRLERLGYVAAWRVLNASDYGVPQHRPRFILVARRPSATKHFAWPKPHREVPTVGNAIGDMHRRSSRAGFTFLRNSCQRI
;
A
#
# COMPACT_ATOMS: atom_id res chain seq x y z
N MET A 1 6.51 -15.05 8.25
CA MET A 1 5.05 -14.81 8.29
C MET A 1 4.31 -15.85 9.12
N GLN A 2 4.69 -17.13 8.97
CA GLN A 2 4.09 -18.28 9.66
C GLN A 2 4.00 -18.15 11.19
N LEU A 3 5.00 -17.57 11.85
CA LEU A 3 4.98 -17.35 13.32
C LEU A 3 3.76 -16.52 13.79
N ASN A 4 3.35 -15.53 13.01
CA ASN A 4 2.24 -14.63 13.37
C ASN A 4 0.90 -15.05 12.76
N ARG A 5 0.92 -15.98 11.79
CA ARG A 5 -0.22 -16.45 11.00
C ARG A 5 -0.03 -17.93 10.60
N PRO A 6 -0.11 -18.87 11.56
CA PRO A 6 0.22 -20.27 11.30
C PRO A 6 -0.76 -20.96 10.34
N GLU A 7 -2.02 -20.52 10.35
CA GLU A 7 -3.07 -21.06 9.47
C GLU A 7 -3.05 -20.50 8.04
N TRP A 8 -2.18 -19.53 7.76
CA TRP A 8 -2.11 -18.95 6.42
C TRP A 8 -1.30 -19.87 5.51
N HIS A 9 -1.86 -20.14 4.33
CA HIS A 9 -1.12 -20.77 3.27
C HIS A 9 -0.11 -19.77 2.68
N VAL A 10 1.14 -19.87 3.12
CA VAL A 10 2.24 -19.01 2.66
C VAL A 10 3.00 -19.73 1.54
N LEU A 11 3.00 -19.12 0.35
CA LEU A 11 3.75 -19.58 -0.80
C LEU A 11 4.99 -18.71 -1.00
N GLU A 12 6.18 -19.32 -1.01
CA GLU A 12 7.46 -18.64 -1.22
C GLU A 12 7.89 -18.77 -2.69
N GLU A 13 7.21 -18.02 -3.56
CA GLU A 13 7.40 -18.08 -5.01
C GLU A 13 7.57 -16.68 -5.62
N ASP A 14 8.25 -16.59 -6.76
CA ASP A 14 8.31 -15.35 -7.55
C ASP A 14 6.95 -15.13 -8.25
N LEU A 15 6.39 -13.92 -8.12
CA LEU A 15 5.14 -13.54 -8.76
C LEU A 15 5.18 -13.67 -10.29
N ARG A 16 6.36 -13.61 -10.92
CA ARG A 16 6.51 -13.77 -12.38
C ARG A 16 6.20 -15.20 -12.84
N SER A 17 6.50 -16.21 -12.02
CA SER A 17 6.20 -17.62 -12.32
C SER A 17 4.91 -18.12 -11.67
N PHE A 18 4.40 -17.38 -10.68
CA PHE A 18 3.18 -17.74 -9.98
C PHE A 18 1.92 -17.64 -10.87
N SER A 19 1.07 -18.67 -10.81
CA SER A 19 -0.24 -18.67 -11.46
C SER A 19 -1.35 -18.41 -10.45
N GLY A 20 -2.16 -17.39 -10.70
CA GLY A 20 -3.33 -17.05 -9.88
C GLY A 20 -4.59 -17.86 -10.23
N THR A 21 -4.52 -18.76 -11.22
CA THR A 21 -5.71 -19.43 -11.77
C THR A 21 -6.49 -20.27 -10.75
N SER A 22 -5.79 -20.95 -9.84
CA SER A 22 -6.39 -21.74 -8.75
C SER A 22 -7.11 -20.88 -7.70
N PHE A 23 -6.83 -19.58 -7.66
CA PHE A 23 -7.44 -18.61 -6.75
C PHE A 23 -8.57 -17.81 -7.40
N ARG A 24 -9.09 -18.26 -8.55
CA ARG A 24 -10.15 -17.55 -9.26
C ARG A 24 -11.36 -17.32 -8.37
N GLY A 25 -11.78 -16.06 -8.25
CA GLY A 25 -13.01 -15.66 -7.56
C GLY A 25 -12.85 -15.26 -6.09
N VAL A 26 -11.63 -15.15 -5.55
CA VAL A 26 -11.43 -14.58 -4.20
C VAL A 26 -11.99 -13.16 -4.08
N ASP A 27 -12.37 -12.77 -2.87
CA ASP A 27 -12.96 -11.46 -2.63
C ASP A 27 -11.94 -10.31 -2.78
N LEU A 28 -10.70 -10.51 -2.34
CA LEU A 28 -9.68 -9.48 -2.30
C LEU A 28 -8.32 -10.00 -2.75
N LEU A 29 -7.71 -9.31 -3.70
CA LEU A 29 -6.28 -9.37 -3.96
C LEU A 29 -5.62 -8.11 -3.38
N ALA A 30 -4.70 -8.27 -2.43
CA ALA A 30 -4.01 -7.15 -1.82
C ALA A 30 -2.50 -7.37 -1.76
N GLY A 31 -1.72 -6.30 -1.91
CA GLY A 31 -0.27 -6.39 -1.83
C GLY A 31 0.43 -5.03 -1.90
N GLY A 32 1.68 -4.99 -1.45
CA GLY A 32 2.60 -3.90 -1.77
C GLY A 32 3.45 -4.32 -2.96
N VAL A 33 3.40 -3.57 -4.04
CA VAL A 33 4.23 -3.85 -5.22
C VAL A 33 5.49 -2.98 -5.17
N PRO A 34 6.68 -3.51 -5.49
CA PRO A 34 7.90 -2.72 -5.58
C PRO A 34 7.68 -1.45 -6.42
N CYS A 35 8.23 -0.32 -5.96
CA CYS A 35 8.09 0.94 -6.67
C CYS A 35 8.80 0.85 -8.03
N PRO A 36 8.13 1.21 -9.14
CA PRO A 36 8.78 1.25 -10.43
C PRO A 36 9.93 2.27 -10.39
N PRO A 37 11.03 1.99 -11.10
CA PRO A 37 12.18 2.88 -11.14
C PRO A 37 11.90 4.16 -11.92
N PHE A 38 12.70 5.18 -11.63
CA PHE A 38 12.57 6.52 -12.22
C PHE A 38 12.72 6.55 -13.75
N SER A 39 13.41 5.56 -14.34
CA SER A 39 13.58 5.41 -15.80
C SER A 39 12.24 5.31 -16.54
N ILE A 40 11.26 4.62 -15.95
CA ILE A 40 9.91 4.45 -16.52
C ILE A 40 9.14 5.77 -16.61
N ALA A 41 9.47 6.75 -15.76
CA ALA A 41 8.77 8.03 -15.65
C ALA A 41 9.13 9.06 -16.74
N GLY A 42 10.15 8.79 -17.57
CA GLY A 42 10.75 9.84 -18.43
C GLY A 42 11.29 9.37 -19.78
N LYS A 43 11.31 8.08 -20.08
CA LYS A 43 11.69 7.58 -21.41
C LYS A 43 10.66 6.57 -21.88
N GLN A 44 10.23 6.70 -23.13
CA GLN A 44 9.54 5.64 -23.89
C GLN A 44 10.50 4.47 -24.20
N LEU A 45 11.34 4.08 -23.26
CA LEU A 45 12.21 2.92 -23.34
C LEU A 45 11.57 1.85 -22.47
N GLY A 46 10.73 1.04 -23.12
CA GLY A 46 10.43 -0.35 -22.78
C GLY A 46 9.75 -0.59 -21.45
N ALA A 47 8.70 -1.39 -21.47
CA ALA A 47 8.09 -2.00 -20.28
C ALA A 47 9.02 -3.05 -19.61
N ASP A 48 10.34 -2.92 -19.77
CA ASP A 48 11.35 -3.96 -19.53
C ASP A 48 12.28 -3.65 -18.34
N ASP A 49 11.86 -2.82 -17.38
CA ASP A 49 12.56 -2.81 -16.09
C ASP A 49 12.04 -3.96 -15.25
N GLU A 50 12.88 -4.99 -15.07
CA GLU A 50 12.55 -6.21 -14.32
C GLU A 50 12.00 -5.92 -12.92
N ARG A 51 12.30 -4.76 -12.31
CA ARG A 51 11.84 -4.44 -10.96
C ARG A 51 10.37 -3.99 -10.90
N ASP A 52 9.75 -3.68 -12.03
CA ASP A 52 8.33 -3.33 -12.07
C ASP A 52 7.44 -4.58 -12.03
N LEU A 53 6.78 -4.81 -10.89
CA LEU A 53 5.83 -5.91 -10.71
C LEU A 53 4.37 -5.49 -10.86
N PHE A 54 4.06 -4.23 -11.23
CA PHE A 54 2.68 -3.88 -11.58
C PHE A 54 2.14 -4.69 -12.77
N PRO A 55 2.90 -4.93 -13.86
CA PRO A 55 2.43 -5.79 -14.94
C PRO A 55 2.02 -7.18 -14.45
N GLU A 56 2.80 -7.78 -13.55
CA GLU A 56 2.51 -9.07 -12.92
C GLU A 56 1.31 -9.01 -12.00
N ALA A 57 1.20 -7.97 -11.16
CA ALA A 57 0.02 -7.77 -10.33
C ALA A 57 -1.25 -7.66 -11.19
N LEU A 58 -1.20 -6.94 -12.31
CA LEU A 58 -2.33 -6.81 -13.25
C LEU A 58 -2.62 -8.11 -14.01
N ARG A 59 -1.60 -8.92 -14.33
CA ARG A 59 -1.78 -10.28 -14.85
C ARG A 59 -2.55 -11.13 -13.84
N LEU A 60 -2.13 -11.13 -12.58
CA LEU A 60 -2.81 -11.87 -11.51
C LEU A 60 -4.24 -11.37 -11.29
N VAL A 61 -4.51 -10.06 -11.36
CA VAL A 61 -5.90 -9.55 -11.34
C VAL A 61 -6.73 -10.14 -12.48
N GLY A 62 -6.15 -10.31 -13.67
CA GLY A 62 -6.79 -10.93 -14.83
C GLY A 62 -7.06 -12.42 -14.66
N GLU A 63 -6.14 -13.17 -14.03
CA GLU A 63 -6.28 -14.60 -13.77
C GLU A 63 -7.26 -14.89 -12.63
N ILE A 64 -7.06 -14.20 -11.50
CA ILE A 64 -7.80 -14.38 -10.25
C ILE A 64 -9.21 -13.79 -10.36
N ARG A 65 -9.39 -12.68 -11.10
CA ARG A 65 -10.67 -11.98 -11.25
C ARG A 65 -11.36 -11.65 -9.91
N PRO A 66 -10.66 -11.05 -8.92
CA PRO A 66 -11.22 -10.84 -7.58
C PRO A 66 -12.42 -9.88 -7.55
N ALA A 67 -13.12 -9.78 -6.42
CA ALA A 67 -14.17 -8.77 -6.25
C ALA A 67 -13.57 -7.36 -6.09
N ALA A 68 -12.43 -7.25 -5.39
CA ALA A 68 -11.67 -6.03 -5.19
C ALA A 68 -10.15 -6.27 -5.22
N VAL A 69 -9.40 -5.20 -5.48
CA VAL A 69 -7.95 -5.15 -5.50
C VAL A 69 -7.48 -3.96 -4.67
N MET A 70 -6.46 -4.16 -3.83
CA MET A 70 -5.79 -3.09 -3.10
C MET A 70 -4.27 -3.20 -3.28
N LEU A 71 -3.67 -2.25 -4.01
CA LEU A 71 -2.21 -2.20 -4.16
C LEU A 71 -1.64 -1.00 -3.43
N GLU A 72 -0.63 -1.23 -2.60
CA GLU A 72 0.11 -0.18 -1.90
C GLU A 72 1.42 0.15 -2.62
N ASN A 73 1.78 1.43 -2.57
CA ASN A 73 3.08 1.92 -3.00
C ASN A 73 3.53 3.13 -2.17
N VAL A 74 4.77 3.56 -2.36
CA VAL A 74 5.32 4.76 -1.73
C VAL A 74 4.72 6.04 -2.34
N ARG A 75 4.68 7.14 -1.56
CA ARG A 75 4.19 8.46 -2.02
C ARG A 75 4.84 8.93 -3.31
N GLY A 76 6.09 8.54 -3.59
CA GLY A 76 6.83 8.96 -4.77
C GLY A 76 6.12 8.65 -6.10
N LEU A 77 5.32 7.59 -6.16
CA LEU A 77 4.54 7.21 -7.35
C LEU A 77 3.39 8.19 -7.66
N ALA A 78 3.00 9.05 -6.72
CA ALA A 78 2.00 10.09 -6.92
C ALA A 78 2.54 11.33 -7.67
N ALA A 79 3.87 11.42 -7.88
CA ALA A 79 4.49 12.57 -8.53
C ALA A 79 4.08 12.71 -10.00
N GLU A 80 4.03 13.94 -10.52
CA GLU A 80 3.54 14.24 -11.89
C GLU A 80 4.24 13.44 -12.99
N ARG A 81 5.55 13.24 -12.88
CA ARG A 81 6.33 12.40 -13.82
C ARG A 81 5.80 10.97 -14.02
N PHE A 82 5.00 10.44 -13.09
CA PHE A 82 4.38 9.11 -13.20
C PHE A 82 2.91 9.16 -13.66
N ALA A 83 2.41 10.31 -14.14
CA ALA A 83 1.00 10.47 -14.55
C ALA A 83 0.59 9.45 -15.63
N ASP A 84 1.37 9.34 -16.70
CA ASP A 84 1.10 8.40 -17.80
C ASP A 84 1.14 6.94 -17.33
N TYR A 85 2.09 6.62 -16.46
CA TYR A 85 2.20 5.30 -15.85
C TYR A 85 0.97 4.97 -14.99
N ARG A 86 0.52 5.90 -14.13
CA ARG A 86 -0.70 5.71 -13.33
C ARG A 86 -1.93 5.57 -14.23
N ALA A 87 -2.02 6.35 -15.30
CA ALA A 87 -3.11 6.28 -16.27
C ALA A 87 -3.13 4.94 -17.01
N SER A 88 -1.97 4.39 -17.38
CA SER A 88 -1.88 3.08 -18.04
C SER A 88 -2.35 1.94 -17.13
N VAL A 89 -2.00 1.98 -15.84
CA VAL A 89 -2.48 1.03 -14.82
C VAL A 89 -4.00 1.12 -14.66
N LEU A 90 -4.55 2.33 -14.55
CA LEU A 90 -6.00 2.54 -14.47
C LEU A 90 -6.72 2.02 -15.72
N GLY A 91 -6.21 2.34 -16.92
CA GLY A 91 -6.80 1.89 -18.18
C GLY A 91 -6.75 0.37 -18.34
N ARG A 92 -5.71 -0.31 -17.83
CA ARG A 92 -5.65 -1.78 -17.84
C ARG A 92 -6.67 -2.39 -16.88
N LEU A 93 -6.87 -1.81 -15.69
CA LEU A 93 -7.91 -2.25 -14.75
C LEU A 93 -9.32 -2.00 -15.30
N GLU A 94 -9.53 -0.88 -15.98
CA GLU A 94 -10.79 -0.57 -16.67
C GLU A 94 -11.10 -1.60 -17.76
N ARG A 95 -10.13 -1.97 -18.59
CA ARG A 95 -10.29 -3.06 -19.58
C ARG A 95 -10.59 -4.41 -18.94
N LEU A 96 -10.13 -4.63 -17.70
CA LEU A 96 -10.49 -5.80 -16.90
C LEU A 96 -11.87 -5.66 -16.22
N GLY A 97 -12.58 -4.55 -16.40
CA GLY A 97 -13.91 -4.31 -15.86
C GLY A 97 -13.91 -3.85 -14.39
N TYR A 98 -12.87 -3.16 -13.95
CA TYR A 98 -12.79 -2.56 -12.62
C TYR A 98 -12.89 -1.03 -12.69
N VAL A 99 -13.57 -0.45 -11.72
CA VAL A 99 -13.49 0.97 -11.40
C VAL A 99 -12.36 1.15 -10.40
N ALA A 100 -11.35 1.94 -10.76
CA ALA A 100 -10.14 2.09 -9.98
C ALA A 100 -9.81 3.55 -9.67
N ALA A 101 -9.24 3.80 -8.49
CA ALA A 101 -8.81 5.13 -8.09
C ALA A 101 -7.59 5.05 -7.17
N TRP A 102 -6.76 6.09 -7.26
CA TRP A 102 -5.60 6.27 -6.40
C TRP A 102 -5.89 7.27 -5.28
N ARG A 103 -5.26 7.08 -4.11
CA ARG A 103 -5.26 8.08 -3.03
C ARG A 103 -3.99 8.02 -2.19
N VAL A 104 -3.47 9.19 -1.82
CA VAL A 104 -2.44 9.27 -0.77
C VAL A 104 -3.11 9.25 0.59
N LEU A 105 -2.70 8.33 1.46
CA LEU A 105 -3.13 8.21 2.85
C LEU A 105 -1.92 8.31 3.77
N ASN A 106 -1.98 9.11 4.82
CA ASN A 106 -0.91 9.20 5.82
C ASN A 106 -1.29 8.41 7.06
N ALA A 107 -0.43 7.50 7.54
CA ALA A 107 -0.71 6.67 8.70
C ALA A 107 -1.04 7.48 9.97
N SER A 108 -0.49 8.69 10.11
CA SER A 108 -0.82 9.65 11.18
C SER A 108 -2.31 9.96 11.26
N ASP A 109 -2.98 10.04 10.11
CA ASP A 109 -4.40 10.35 10.02
C ASP A 109 -5.27 9.15 10.45
N TYR A 110 -4.66 7.97 10.60
CA TYR A 110 -5.30 6.69 10.91
C TYR A 110 -4.81 6.09 12.25
N GLY A 111 -4.39 6.95 13.18
CA GLY A 111 -4.08 6.54 14.56
C GLY A 111 -2.70 5.90 14.73
N VAL A 112 -1.78 6.09 13.79
CA VAL A 112 -0.39 5.61 13.90
C VAL A 112 0.52 6.80 14.16
N PRO A 113 1.37 6.80 15.21
CA PRO A 113 2.26 7.94 15.51
C PRO A 113 3.49 7.95 14.60
N GLN A 114 3.25 7.99 13.29
CA GLN A 114 4.28 7.92 12.26
C GLN A 114 3.82 8.72 11.03
N HIS A 115 4.68 9.64 10.58
CA HIS A 115 4.51 10.27 9.29
C HIS A 115 4.90 9.28 8.17
N ARG A 116 3.89 8.60 7.61
CA ARG A 116 4.04 7.57 6.58
C ARG A 116 2.96 7.73 5.52
N PRO A 117 3.16 8.66 4.57
CA PRO A 117 2.29 8.76 3.41
C PRO A 117 2.52 7.57 2.47
N ARG A 118 1.43 6.89 2.13
CA ARG A 118 1.37 5.79 1.15
C ARG A 118 0.38 6.09 0.06
N PHE A 119 0.69 5.61 -1.13
CA PHE A 119 -0.12 5.79 -2.31
C PHE A 119 -0.85 4.48 -2.59
N ILE A 120 -2.16 4.50 -2.40
CA ILE A 120 -3.01 3.31 -2.41
C ILE A 120 -3.86 3.32 -3.68
N LEU A 121 -3.81 2.22 -4.43
CA LEU A 121 -4.76 1.88 -5.47
C LEU A 121 -5.87 1.05 -4.86
N VAL A 122 -7.11 1.43 -5.12
CA VAL A 122 -8.26 0.56 -4.93
C VAL A 122 -8.95 0.37 -6.26
N ALA A 123 -9.15 -0.89 -6.65
CA ALA A 123 -9.92 -1.27 -7.83
C ALA A 123 -11.03 -2.23 -7.43
N ARG A 124 -12.21 -2.06 -8.00
CA ARG A 124 -13.41 -2.83 -7.61
C ARG A 124 -14.33 -3.05 -8.78
N ARG A 125 -15.06 -4.16 -8.79
CA ARG A 125 -16.11 -4.38 -9.79
C ARG A 125 -17.20 -3.30 -9.67
N PRO A 126 -17.85 -2.88 -10.77
CA PRO A 126 -18.91 -1.86 -10.76
C PRO A 126 -19.99 -2.12 -9.71
N SER A 127 -20.43 -3.37 -9.52
CA SER A 127 -21.43 -3.75 -8.53
C SER A 127 -21.01 -3.48 -7.08
N ALA A 128 -19.71 -3.52 -6.77
CA ALA A 128 -19.15 -3.27 -5.44
C ALA A 128 -18.86 -1.78 -5.17
N THR A 129 -19.05 -0.90 -6.16
CA THR A 129 -18.69 0.52 -6.04
C THR A 129 -19.50 1.27 -4.98
N LYS A 130 -20.76 0.88 -4.76
CA LYS A 130 -21.64 1.49 -3.74
C LYS A 130 -21.24 1.16 -2.29
N HIS A 131 -20.41 0.13 -2.09
CA HIS A 131 -20.05 -0.37 -0.75
C HIS A 131 -18.69 0.12 -0.24
N PHE A 132 -17.97 0.92 -1.01
CA PHE A 132 -16.69 1.47 -0.56
C PHE A 132 -16.66 2.99 -0.63
N ALA A 133 -16.21 3.56 0.48
CA ALA A 133 -15.76 4.93 0.60
C ALA A 133 -14.34 4.89 1.18
N TRP A 134 -13.51 5.83 0.76
CA TRP A 134 -12.21 6.02 1.39
C TRP A 134 -12.40 6.33 2.88
N PRO A 135 -11.49 5.84 3.75
CA PRO A 135 -11.59 6.08 5.17
C PRO A 135 -11.47 7.58 5.46
N LYS A 136 -12.19 8.03 6.49
CA LYS A 136 -12.08 9.40 6.99
C LYS A 136 -10.93 9.44 8.01
N PRO A 137 -10.09 10.49 8.00
CA PRO A 137 -9.11 10.73 9.04
C PRO A 137 -9.73 10.72 10.45
N HIS A 138 -9.00 10.25 11.45
CA HIS A 138 -9.36 10.47 12.85
C HIS A 138 -9.17 11.93 13.24
N ARG A 139 -9.89 12.34 14.29
CA ARG A 139 -9.79 13.71 14.85
C ARG A 139 -8.48 13.93 15.59
N GLU A 140 -7.93 12.87 16.19
CA GLU A 140 -6.73 12.93 17.03
C GLU A 140 -5.59 12.15 16.37
N VAL A 141 -4.42 12.79 16.29
CA VAL A 141 -3.18 12.19 15.76
C VAL A 141 -2.28 11.83 16.94
N PRO A 142 -2.00 10.54 17.17
CA PRO A 142 -1.16 10.14 18.30
C PRO A 142 0.29 10.54 18.09
N THR A 143 0.99 10.76 19.21
CA THR A 143 2.42 11.08 19.25
C THR A 143 3.26 9.84 19.55
N VAL A 144 4.57 9.91 19.29
CA VAL A 144 5.52 8.86 19.69
C VAL A 144 5.43 8.58 21.20
N GLY A 145 5.27 9.63 22.02
CA GLY A 145 5.10 9.50 23.46
C GLY A 145 3.86 8.69 23.86
N ASN A 146 2.77 8.76 23.08
CA ASN A 146 1.59 7.94 23.31
C ASN A 146 1.86 6.44 23.09
N ALA A 147 2.70 6.08 22.12
CA ALA A 147 2.93 4.67 21.77
C ALA A 147 4.05 3.98 22.55
N ILE A 148 5.13 4.70 22.91
CA ILE A 148 6.32 4.06 23.51
C ILE A 148 6.75 4.67 24.84
N GLY A 149 5.96 5.61 25.38
CA GLY A 149 6.34 6.35 26.60
C GLY A 149 6.45 5.45 27.84
N ASP A 150 5.70 4.36 27.92
CA ASP A 150 5.76 3.38 29.00
C ASP A 150 7.01 2.49 28.90
N MET A 151 7.42 2.09 27.70
CA MET A 151 8.67 1.38 27.46
C MET A 151 9.87 2.23 27.88
N HIS A 152 9.84 3.52 27.57
CA HIS A 152 10.91 4.44 27.96
C HIS A 152 11.00 4.64 29.48
N ARG A 153 9.85 4.70 30.18
CA ARG A 153 9.79 4.80 31.66
C ARG A 153 10.31 3.55 32.37
N ARG A 154 10.19 2.38 31.75
CA ARG A 154 10.74 1.13 32.30
C ARG A 154 12.27 1.11 32.21
N SER A 155 12.85 1.65 31.15
CA SER A 155 14.31 1.76 30.99
C SER A 155 14.94 2.85 31.86
N SER A 156 14.26 3.96 32.16
CA SER A 156 14.81 5.04 32.98
C SER A 156 14.94 4.71 34.47
N ARG A 157 14.24 3.67 34.98
CA ARG A 157 14.52 3.08 36.31
C ARG A 157 15.91 2.45 36.41
N ALA A 158 16.62 2.27 35.29
CA ALA A 158 18.02 1.83 35.25
C ALA A 158 19.04 2.98 35.09
N GLY A 159 18.65 4.25 35.36
CA GLY A 159 19.61 5.34 35.57
C GLY A 159 19.75 6.39 34.46
N PHE A 160 18.71 6.63 33.65
CA PHE A 160 18.70 7.75 32.70
C PHE A 160 17.68 8.82 33.10
N THR A 161 18.18 9.98 33.55
CA THR A 161 17.39 11.20 33.79
C THR A 161 17.47 12.09 32.55
N PHE A 162 16.33 12.49 31.97
CA PHE A 162 16.32 13.57 30.96
C PHE A 162 15.23 14.62 31.20
N LEU A 163 15.66 15.86 30.93
CA LEU A 163 14.98 17.13 31.10
C LEU A 163 13.64 17.19 30.35
N ARG A 164 12.61 17.69 31.04
CA ARG A 164 11.34 18.09 30.42
C ARG A 164 11.59 19.30 29.51
N ASN A 165 11.86 19.07 28.23
CA ASN A 165 11.72 20.14 27.25
C ASN A 165 10.25 20.18 26.79
N SER A 166 9.58 21.25 27.22
CA SER A 166 8.31 21.71 26.67
C SER A 166 8.46 21.95 25.17
N CYS A 167 7.95 21.01 24.37
CA CYS A 167 7.81 21.19 22.93
C CYS A 167 6.72 22.24 22.70
N GLN A 168 7.14 23.50 22.52
CA GLN A 168 6.27 24.55 21.98
C GLN A 168 5.96 24.18 20.52
N ARG A 169 4.67 24.28 20.18
CA ARG A 169 4.15 24.10 18.82
C ARG A 169 4.88 25.04 17.86
N ILE A 170 5.41 24.50 16.78
CA ILE A 170 5.79 25.22 15.56
C ILE A 170 4.76 24.83 14.50
#